data_AF-Q969R8-F1
#
_entry.id   AF-Q969R8-F1
#
_cell.length_a   1.000
_cell.length_b   1.000
_cell.length_c   1.000
_cell.angle_alpha   90.00
_cell.angle_beta   90.00
_cell.angle_gamma   90.00
#
_symmetry.space_group_name_H-M   'P 1'
#
loop_
_entity.id
_entity.type
_entity.pdbx_description
1 polymer ?
#
loop_
_entity_poly.entity_id
_entity_poly.type
_entity_poly.pdbx_seq_one_letter_code
_entity_poly.pdbx_strand_id
1 'polypeptide(L)'
;MRSVSYVQRVALEFSGSLFPHAICLGDVDNDTLNELVVGDTSGKVSVYKNDDSRPWLTCSCQGMLTCVGVGDVCNKGKNLLVAVSAEGWFHLFDLTPAKVLDASGHHETLIGEEQRPVFKQHIPANTKVMLISDIDGDGCRELVVGYTDRVVRAFRWEELGEGPEHLTGQLVSLKKWMLEGQVDSLSVTLGPLGLPELMVSQPGCAYAILLCTWKKDTGSPPASEGPTDGSRETPAARDVVLHQTSGRIHNKNVSTHLIGNIKQGHGTESSGSGLFALCTLDGTLKLMEEMEEADKLLWSVQVDHQLFALEKLDVTGNGHEEVVACAWDGQTYIIDHNRTVVRFQVDENIRAFCAGLYACKEGRNSPCLVYVTFNQKIYVYWEVQLERMESTNLVKLLETKPEYHSLLQELGVDPDDLPVTRALLHQTLYHPDQPPQCAPSSLQDPT
;
A
#
# COMPACT_ATOMS: atom_id res chain seq x y z
N MET A 1 5.81 -12.70 -18.60
CA MET A 1 5.91 -12.60 -17.13
C MET A 1 7.27 -13.12 -16.72
N ARG A 2 8.05 -12.29 -16.02
CA ARG A 2 9.40 -12.64 -15.54
C ARG A 2 9.28 -13.20 -14.13
N SER A 3 9.95 -14.32 -13.82
CA SER A 3 10.09 -14.77 -12.44
C SER A 3 11.33 -14.15 -11.80
N VAL A 4 11.21 -13.72 -10.56
CA VAL A 4 12.31 -13.20 -9.74
C VAL A 4 12.43 -14.02 -8.47
N SER A 5 13.58 -13.91 -7.82
CA SER A 5 13.87 -14.58 -6.55
C SER A 5 14.47 -13.58 -5.59
N TYR A 6 13.77 -13.30 -4.49
CA TYR A 6 14.31 -12.57 -3.36
C TYR A 6 14.90 -13.56 -2.36
N VAL A 7 16.16 -13.37 -1.98
CA VAL A 7 16.91 -14.29 -1.11
C VAL A 7 17.08 -13.72 0.31
N GLN A 8 17.21 -12.40 0.41
CA GLN A 8 17.31 -11.68 1.67
C GLN A 8 15.98 -11.71 2.40
N ARG A 9 15.92 -12.54 3.45
CA ARG A 9 14.74 -12.62 4.32
C ARG A 9 15.11 -12.85 5.77
N VAL A 10 14.25 -12.40 6.66
CA VAL A 10 14.26 -12.71 8.10
C VAL A 10 13.01 -13.52 8.41
N ALA A 11 13.14 -14.53 9.26
CA ALA A 11 12.01 -15.30 9.80
C ALA A 11 11.77 -14.88 11.24
N LEU A 12 10.61 -14.30 11.51
CA LEU A 12 10.23 -13.84 12.84
C LEU A 12 9.46 -14.93 13.59
N GLU A 13 9.74 -15.04 14.89
CA GLU A 13 9.01 -15.88 15.84
C GLU A 13 7.63 -15.25 16.08
N PHE A 14 6.59 -15.91 15.58
CA PHE A 14 5.21 -15.55 15.81
C PHE A 14 4.47 -16.78 16.35
N SER A 15 3.66 -16.59 17.37
CA SER A 15 2.79 -17.65 17.90
C SER A 15 1.37 -17.12 17.96
N GLY A 16 0.42 -17.87 17.42
CA GLY A 16 -0.97 -17.44 17.34
C GLY A 16 -1.50 -17.34 15.92
N SER A 17 -2.65 -16.71 15.81
CA SER A 17 -3.41 -16.53 14.58
C SER A 17 -3.74 -15.06 14.43
N LEU A 18 -3.76 -14.52 13.21
CA LEU A 18 -4.23 -13.16 12.97
C LEU A 18 -5.22 -13.09 11.81
N PHE A 19 -6.04 -12.05 11.82
CA PHE A 19 -6.89 -11.67 10.69
C PHE A 19 -6.08 -10.91 9.63
N PRO A 20 -6.47 -10.93 8.35
CA PRO A 20 -5.69 -10.32 7.27
C PRO A 20 -5.31 -8.84 7.48
N HIS A 21 -6.14 -8.06 8.18
CA HIS A 21 -5.89 -6.63 8.46
C HIS A 21 -5.26 -6.36 9.85
N ALA A 22 -4.88 -7.40 10.58
CA ALA A 22 -4.19 -7.29 11.87
C ALA A 22 -2.66 -7.33 11.71
N ILE A 23 -2.17 -6.77 10.61
CA ILE A 23 -0.75 -6.56 10.32
C ILE A 23 -0.57 -5.22 9.60
N CYS A 24 0.45 -4.45 9.97
CA CYS A 24 0.81 -3.22 9.25
C CYS A 24 2.29 -2.86 9.49
N LEU A 25 2.82 -2.00 8.62
CA LEU A 25 4.13 -1.37 8.75
C LEU A 25 3.95 0.10 9.13
N GLY A 26 4.75 0.61 10.05
CA GLY A 26 4.73 2.03 10.39
C GLY A 26 5.69 2.39 11.53
N ASP A 27 6.02 3.68 11.62
CA ASP A 27 6.87 4.25 12.66
C ASP A 27 6.09 4.36 13.98
N VAL A 28 6.27 3.36 14.83
CA VAL A 28 5.51 3.16 16.07
C VAL A 28 6.10 3.99 17.21
N ASP A 29 7.41 4.16 17.24
CA ASP A 29 8.12 4.85 18.32
C ASP A 29 8.54 6.28 17.98
N ASN A 30 8.19 6.75 16.77
CA ASN A 30 8.42 8.09 16.23
C ASN A 30 9.91 8.41 16.00
N ASP A 31 10.71 7.41 15.60
CA ASP A 31 12.13 7.56 15.26
C ASP A 31 12.39 7.67 13.74
N THR A 32 11.34 7.74 12.92
CA THR A 32 11.33 7.75 11.45
C THR A 32 11.65 6.42 10.76
N LEU A 33 11.94 5.37 11.53
CA LEU A 33 12.12 4.00 11.04
C LEU A 33 10.82 3.23 11.26
N ASN A 34 10.38 2.49 10.25
CA ASN A 34 9.13 1.76 10.36
C ASN A 34 9.36 0.40 11.04
N GLU A 35 8.52 0.11 12.03
CA GLU A 35 8.37 -1.20 12.65
C GLU A 35 7.28 -2.04 11.96
N LEU A 36 7.23 -3.32 12.31
CA LEU A 36 6.18 -4.25 11.93
C LEU A 36 5.29 -4.51 13.14
N VAL A 37 3.99 -4.24 12.99
CA VAL A 37 2.99 -4.48 14.02
C VAL A 37 2.12 -5.66 13.64
N VAL A 38 1.93 -6.59 14.57
CA VAL A 38 1.10 -7.78 14.39
C VAL A 38 0.16 -7.92 15.57
N GLY A 39 -1.14 -7.93 15.31
CA GLY A 39 -2.18 -8.22 16.30
C GLY A 39 -2.70 -9.64 16.12
N ASP A 40 -2.75 -10.42 17.19
CA ASP A 40 -3.27 -11.78 17.15
C ASP A 40 -4.72 -11.90 17.70
N THR A 41 -5.33 -13.07 17.46
CA THR A 41 -6.67 -13.39 17.94
C THR A 41 -6.75 -13.61 19.44
N SER A 42 -5.64 -13.63 20.18
CA SER A 42 -5.63 -13.70 21.64
C SER A 42 -5.73 -12.32 22.31
N GLY A 43 -5.61 -11.24 21.52
CA GLY A 43 -5.57 -9.88 22.04
C GLY A 43 -4.16 -9.33 22.19
N LYS A 44 -3.13 -10.07 21.75
CA LYS A 44 -1.74 -9.64 21.88
C LYS A 44 -1.31 -8.85 20.65
N VAL A 45 -0.70 -7.69 20.87
CA VAL A 45 0.01 -6.93 19.84
C VAL A 45 1.51 -7.21 20.02
N SER A 46 2.18 -7.62 18.96
CA SER A 46 3.63 -7.81 18.90
C SER A 46 4.21 -6.81 17.91
N VAL A 47 5.23 -6.07 18.35
CA VAL A 47 5.94 -5.11 17.50
C VAL A 47 7.36 -5.62 17.27
N TYR A 48 7.78 -5.72 16.00
CA TYR A 48 9.09 -6.19 15.60
C TYR A 48 9.90 -5.05 15.00
N LYS A 49 11.17 -4.94 15.40
CA LYS A 49 12.08 -3.88 14.99
C LYS A 49 13.36 -4.50 14.43
N ASN A 50 13.90 -3.92 13.36
CA ASN A 50 15.10 -4.42 12.67
C ASN A 50 14.95 -5.86 12.13
N ASP A 51 16.00 -6.68 12.26
CA ASP A 51 16.03 -8.08 11.87
C ASP A 51 15.89 -9.02 13.08
N ASP A 52 15.45 -8.49 14.22
CA ASP A 52 15.28 -9.31 15.42
C ASP A 52 14.10 -10.27 15.23
N SER A 53 14.38 -11.55 15.41
CA SER A 53 13.39 -12.61 15.28
C SER A 53 12.27 -12.50 16.32
N ARG A 54 12.54 -11.87 17.47
CA ARG A 54 11.57 -11.73 18.55
C ARG A 54 10.90 -10.36 18.54
N PRO A 55 9.67 -10.24 19.05
CA PRO A 55 9.05 -8.94 19.24
C PRO A 55 9.93 -8.07 20.14
N TRP A 56 10.17 -6.83 19.70
CA TRP A 56 10.80 -5.78 20.49
C TRP A 56 9.96 -5.47 21.73
N LEU A 57 8.64 -5.38 21.54
CA LEU A 57 7.68 -5.22 22.62
C LEU A 57 6.38 -6.00 22.37
N THR A 58 5.64 -6.18 23.44
CA THR A 58 4.32 -6.83 23.42
C THR A 58 3.34 -5.99 24.23
N CYS A 59 2.14 -5.81 23.68
CA CYS A 59 1.03 -5.16 24.37
C CYS A 59 -0.16 -6.12 24.45
N SER A 60 -0.98 -5.95 25.49
CA SER A 60 -2.19 -6.75 25.70
C SER A 60 -3.44 -5.89 25.55
N CYS A 61 -4.34 -6.34 24.68
CA CYS A 61 -5.63 -5.71 24.37
C CYS A 61 -6.81 -6.56 24.88
N GLN A 62 -7.98 -5.95 24.98
CA GLN A 62 -9.22 -6.67 25.28
C GLN A 62 -9.87 -7.22 24.00
N GLY A 63 -9.95 -8.55 23.90
CA GLY A 63 -10.67 -9.24 22.83
C GLY A 63 -9.80 -9.62 21.63
N MET A 64 -10.43 -10.20 20.61
CA MET A 64 -9.71 -10.74 19.43
C MET A 64 -9.37 -9.61 18.45
N LEU A 65 -8.09 -9.34 18.17
CA LEU A 65 -7.71 -8.23 17.30
C LEU A 65 -8.04 -8.50 15.84
N THR A 66 -8.82 -7.61 15.21
CA THR A 66 -9.21 -7.70 13.79
C THR A 66 -8.41 -6.73 12.92
N CYS A 67 -8.01 -5.59 13.46
CA CYS A 67 -7.25 -4.57 12.75
C CYS A 67 -6.17 -3.96 13.65
N VAL A 68 -5.04 -3.65 13.04
CA VAL A 68 -3.99 -2.81 13.63
C VAL A 68 -3.60 -1.73 12.64
N GLY A 69 -3.10 -0.61 13.13
CA GLY A 69 -2.63 0.49 12.31
C GLY A 69 -1.69 1.39 13.11
N VAL A 70 -0.90 2.18 12.40
CA VAL A 70 0.02 3.16 13.00
C VAL A 70 -0.21 4.48 12.30
N GLY A 71 -0.36 5.55 13.08
CA GLY A 71 -0.51 6.89 12.54
C GLY A 71 -0.93 7.92 13.58
N ASP A 72 -0.91 9.19 13.18
CA ASP A 72 -1.29 10.33 14.00
C ASP A 72 -2.81 10.49 14.10
N VAL A 73 -3.46 9.50 14.72
CA VAL A 73 -4.92 9.43 14.93
C VAL A 73 -5.44 10.53 15.85
N CYS A 74 -4.58 11.10 16.70
CA CYS A 74 -4.92 12.18 17.62
C CYS A 74 -4.61 13.58 17.08
N ASN A 75 -4.06 13.71 15.87
CA ASN A 75 -3.72 14.98 15.23
C ASN A 75 -2.78 15.86 16.08
N LYS A 76 -1.78 15.24 16.70
CA LYS A 76 -0.75 15.88 17.53
C LYS A 76 0.64 15.84 16.91
N GLY A 77 0.74 15.46 15.63
CA GLY A 77 2.02 15.31 14.93
C GLY A 77 2.82 14.09 15.40
N LYS A 78 2.15 13.10 15.99
CA LYS A 78 2.78 11.94 16.61
C LYS A 78 2.00 10.67 16.29
N ASN A 79 2.70 9.65 15.80
CA ASN A 79 2.12 8.35 15.54
C ASN A 79 1.79 7.62 16.85
N LEU A 80 0.61 7.00 16.87
CA LEU A 80 0.20 6.05 17.89
C LEU A 80 -0.13 4.72 17.24
N LEU A 81 0.07 3.64 17.98
CA LEU A 81 -0.40 2.33 17.58
C LEU A 81 -1.88 2.19 17.93
N VAL A 82 -2.68 1.85 16.93
CA VAL A 82 -4.12 1.60 17.02
C VAL A 82 -4.37 0.10 16.91
N ALA A 83 -5.13 -0.46 17.86
CA ALA A 83 -5.57 -1.85 17.81
C ALA A 83 -7.08 -1.95 18.06
N VAL A 84 -7.80 -2.64 17.18
CA VAL A 84 -9.26 -2.80 17.26
C VAL A 84 -9.61 -4.28 17.37
N SER A 85 -10.46 -4.63 18.33
CA SER A 85 -10.97 -6.00 18.50
C SER A 85 -12.33 -6.25 17.85
N ALA A 86 -12.65 -7.51 17.63
CA ALA A 86 -13.92 -7.98 17.09
C ALA A 86 -15.11 -7.54 17.96
N GLU A 87 -14.89 -7.40 19.26
CA GLU A 87 -15.89 -6.95 20.24
C GLU A 87 -16.11 -5.43 20.20
N GLY A 88 -15.33 -4.68 19.42
CA GLY A 88 -15.46 -3.22 19.28
C GLY A 88 -14.60 -2.42 20.27
N TRP A 89 -13.60 -3.04 20.92
CA TRP A 89 -12.65 -2.26 21.71
C TRP A 89 -11.59 -1.63 20.83
N PHE A 90 -11.56 -0.30 20.82
CA PHE A 90 -10.49 0.51 20.24
C PHE A 90 -9.45 0.82 21.33
N HIS A 91 -8.19 0.56 21.03
CA HIS A 91 -7.05 0.76 21.92
C HIS A 91 -6.01 1.66 21.27
N LEU A 92 -5.45 2.58 22.05
CA LEU A 92 -4.28 3.37 21.68
C LEU A 92 -3.09 3.00 22.55
N PHE A 93 -1.92 2.90 21.93
CA PHE A 93 -0.65 2.76 22.61
C PHE A 93 0.28 3.89 22.16
N ASP A 94 0.82 4.58 23.16
CA ASP A 94 1.93 5.51 22.98
C ASP A 94 3.22 4.76 23.31
N LEU A 95 4.02 4.49 22.29
CA LEU A 95 5.25 3.70 22.38
C LEU A 95 6.49 4.56 22.14
N THR A 96 6.33 5.90 22.12
CA THR A 96 7.47 6.79 22.03
C THR A 96 8.30 6.72 23.30
N PRO A 97 9.63 6.56 23.21
CA PRO A 97 10.49 6.51 24.37
C PRO A 97 10.33 7.77 25.22
N ALA A 98 10.03 7.59 26.51
CA ALA A 98 10.06 8.70 27.45
C ALA A 98 11.51 9.22 27.54
N LYS A 99 11.72 10.52 27.38
CA LYS A 99 13.02 11.16 27.64
C LYS A 99 13.27 11.24 29.15
N VAL A 100 13.30 10.12 29.85
CA VAL A 100 13.74 10.08 31.24
C VAL A 100 15.26 9.99 31.23
N LEU A 101 15.91 11.13 31.43
CA LEU A 101 17.33 11.22 31.79
C LEU A 101 17.47 10.70 33.22
N ASP A 102 17.51 9.39 33.40
CA ASP A 102 17.90 8.85 34.70
C ASP A 102 19.42 8.97 34.86
N ALA A 103 19.84 9.43 36.04
CA ALA A 103 21.22 9.77 36.39
C ALA A 103 22.20 8.57 36.36
N SER A 104 21.75 7.40 35.93
CA SER A 104 22.55 6.18 35.78
C SER A 104 22.93 5.84 34.34
N GLY A 105 22.59 6.66 33.35
CA GLY A 105 23.12 6.53 31.97
C GLY A 105 22.68 5.26 31.23
N HIS A 106 21.69 4.54 31.75
CA HIS A 106 21.04 3.45 31.04
C HIS A 106 19.77 3.99 30.38
N HIS A 107 19.68 3.88 29.05
CA HIS A 107 18.40 4.02 28.37
C HIS A 107 17.44 3.02 29.03
N GLU A 108 16.34 3.51 29.63
CA GLU A 108 15.18 2.67 29.93
C GLU A 108 14.60 2.21 28.59
N THR A 109 15.23 1.20 28.01
CA THR A 109 14.67 0.47 26.91
C THR A 109 13.40 -0.18 27.44
N LEU A 110 12.24 0.11 26.85
CA LEU A 110 10.92 -0.49 27.11
C LEU A 110 10.89 -2.00 26.78
N ILE A 111 11.99 -2.72 27.02
CA ILE A 111 12.20 -4.12 26.72
C ILE A 111 11.61 -4.94 27.86
N GLY A 112 10.47 -5.58 27.59
CA GLY A 112 9.97 -6.70 28.39
C GLY A 112 8.84 -6.41 29.39
N GLU A 113 8.43 -5.16 29.58
CA GLU A 113 7.20 -4.86 30.33
C GLU A 113 5.99 -4.89 29.39
N GLU A 114 4.94 -5.66 29.75
CA GLU A 114 3.68 -5.67 29.03
C GLU A 114 3.06 -4.26 29.06
N GLN A 115 3.05 -3.60 27.90
CA GLN A 115 2.50 -2.26 27.80
C GLN A 115 0.98 -2.31 27.80
N ARG A 116 0.38 -1.45 28.63
CA ARG A 116 -1.08 -1.25 28.68
C ARG A 116 -1.47 -0.11 27.74
N PRO A 117 -2.68 -0.15 27.17
CA PRO A 117 -3.17 0.92 26.32
C PRO A 117 -3.27 2.21 27.13
N VAL A 118 -2.81 3.32 26.55
CA VAL A 118 -2.92 4.67 27.14
C VAL A 118 -4.35 5.19 27.07
N PHE A 119 -5.13 4.68 26.12
CA PHE A 119 -6.53 5.01 25.97
C PHE A 119 -7.31 3.83 25.40
N LYS A 120 -8.57 3.71 25.81
CA LYS A 120 -9.52 2.75 25.24
C LYS A 120 -10.91 3.35 25.11
N GLN A 121 -11.59 3.00 24.03
CA GLN A 121 -12.98 3.41 23.79
C GLN A 121 -13.73 2.26 23.13
N HIS A 122 -15.01 2.14 23.46
CA HIS A 122 -15.88 1.18 22.79
C HIS A 122 -16.47 1.81 21.53
N ILE A 123 -16.20 1.21 20.38
CA ILE A 123 -16.83 1.49 19.08
C ILE A 123 -17.74 0.31 18.69
N PRO A 124 -18.56 0.40 17.64
CA PRO A 124 -19.34 -0.75 17.19
C PRO A 124 -18.47 -1.99 16.94
N ALA A 125 -19.01 -3.17 17.23
CA ALA A 125 -18.34 -4.45 17.06
C ALA A 125 -18.23 -4.88 15.58
N ASN A 126 -17.50 -5.97 15.34
CA ASN A 126 -17.31 -6.61 14.03
C ASN A 126 -16.56 -5.74 13.01
N THR A 127 -15.55 -5.01 13.48
CA THR A 127 -14.58 -4.31 12.63
C THR A 127 -13.86 -5.32 11.73
N LYS A 128 -13.72 -5.00 10.44
CA LYS A 128 -13.04 -5.84 9.45
C LYS A 128 -11.80 -5.18 8.87
N VAL A 129 -11.87 -3.88 8.58
CA VAL A 129 -10.79 -3.10 7.98
C VAL A 129 -10.76 -1.70 8.60
N MET A 130 -9.58 -1.10 8.64
CA MET A 130 -9.33 0.21 9.21
C MET A 130 -8.39 1.02 8.31
N LEU A 131 -8.56 2.33 8.32
CA LEU A 131 -7.72 3.29 7.61
C LEU A 131 -7.55 4.53 8.49
N ILE A 132 -6.32 5.03 8.58
CA ILE A 132 -6.00 6.30 9.25
C ILE A 132 -5.53 7.26 8.16
N SER A 133 -6.33 8.25 7.81
CA SER A 133 -6.02 9.16 6.71
C SER A 133 -6.84 10.44 6.82
N ASP A 134 -6.34 11.51 6.23
CA ASP A 134 -7.14 12.71 5.96
C ASP A 134 -8.06 12.40 4.78
N ILE A 135 -9.35 12.15 5.08
CA ILE A 135 -10.32 11.74 4.06
C ILE A 135 -11.16 12.90 3.53
N ASP A 136 -11.06 14.07 4.14
CA ASP A 136 -11.82 15.23 3.73
C ASP A 136 -10.94 16.38 3.22
N GLY A 137 -9.63 16.37 3.49
CA GLY A 137 -8.65 17.34 3.02
C GLY A 137 -8.52 18.56 3.93
N ASP A 138 -8.88 18.46 5.22
CA ASP A 138 -8.72 19.54 6.20
C ASP A 138 -7.38 19.50 6.96
N GLY A 139 -6.52 18.52 6.66
CA GLY A 139 -5.22 18.32 7.29
C GLY A 139 -5.26 17.54 8.59
N CYS A 140 -6.44 17.21 9.11
CA CYS A 140 -6.61 16.27 10.21
C CYS A 140 -6.78 14.86 9.65
N ARG A 141 -6.30 13.86 10.38
CA ARG A 141 -6.51 12.45 10.09
C ARG A 141 -7.76 11.95 10.79
N GLU A 142 -8.56 11.23 10.04
CA GLU A 142 -9.71 10.47 10.51
C GLU A 142 -9.33 8.99 10.68
N LEU A 143 -10.04 8.34 11.59
CA LEU A 143 -10.12 6.90 11.68
C LEU A 143 -11.36 6.42 10.92
N VAL A 144 -11.15 5.73 9.81
CA VAL A 144 -12.23 5.09 9.05
C VAL A 144 -12.25 3.60 9.36
N VAL A 145 -13.44 3.09 9.69
CA VAL A 145 -13.66 1.69 10.06
C VAL A 145 -14.71 1.09 9.15
N GLY A 146 -14.34 0.00 8.48
CA GLY A 146 -15.24 -0.85 7.70
C GLY A 146 -15.66 -2.08 8.49
N TYR A 147 -16.96 -2.37 8.49
CA TYR A 147 -17.57 -3.45 9.26
C TYR A 147 -18.05 -4.60 8.37
N THR A 148 -18.26 -5.78 8.96
CA THR A 148 -18.79 -6.96 8.24
C THR A 148 -20.28 -6.84 7.85
N ASP A 149 -20.99 -5.86 8.39
CA ASP A 149 -22.41 -5.59 8.14
C ASP A 149 -22.64 -4.52 7.04
N ARG A 150 -21.64 -4.30 6.17
CA ARG A 150 -21.69 -3.36 5.03
C ARG A 150 -21.77 -1.90 5.46
N VAL A 151 -21.31 -1.61 6.67
CA VAL A 151 -21.24 -0.24 7.19
C VAL A 151 -19.80 0.24 7.11
N VAL A 152 -19.65 1.53 6.78
CA VAL A 152 -18.39 2.27 7.00
C VAL A 152 -18.69 3.43 7.94
N ARG A 153 -17.80 3.70 8.88
CA ARG A 153 -17.87 4.87 9.76
C ARG A 153 -16.56 5.64 9.74
N ALA A 154 -16.65 6.95 9.78
CA ALA A 154 -15.53 7.84 10.02
C ALA A 154 -15.62 8.41 11.42
N PHE A 155 -14.48 8.46 12.11
CA PHE A 155 -14.31 9.06 13.41
C PHE A 155 -13.15 10.05 13.36
N ARG A 156 -13.21 11.09 14.18
CA ARG A 156 -12.10 12.02 14.41
C ARG A 156 -11.83 12.12 15.91
N TRP A 157 -10.57 12.25 16.28
CA TRP A 157 -10.21 12.52 17.66
C TRP A 157 -10.55 13.96 18.02
N GLU A 158 -11.29 14.14 19.11
CA GLU A 158 -11.58 15.45 19.71
C GLU A 158 -10.99 15.48 21.12
N GLU A 159 -10.19 16.51 21.40
CA GLU A 159 -9.56 16.70 22.71
C GLU A 159 -10.56 17.37 23.68
N LEU A 160 -10.79 16.79 24.86
CA LEU A 160 -11.71 17.33 25.86
C LEU A 160 -11.02 18.21 26.93
N GLY A 161 -9.69 18.24 26.97
CA GLY A 161 -8.94 19.04 27.94
C GLY A 161 -7.44 19.17 27.65
N GLU A 162 -6.78 20.08 28.36
CA GLU A 162 -5.33 20.27 28.31
C GLU A 162 -4.70 19.61 29.54
N GLY A 163 -4.28 18.35 29.42
CA GLY A 163 -3.49 17.64 30.42
C GLY A 163 -2.18 17.12 29.81
N PRO A 164 -1.00 17.35 30.42
CA PRO A 164 0.27 16.95 29.81
C PRO A 164 0.54 15.44 29.85
N GLU A 165 -0.10 14.68 30.74
CA GLU A 165 0.31 13.29 31.02
C GLU A 165 -0.62 12.20 30.49
N HIS A 166 -1.88 12.50 30.15
CA HIS A 166 -2.85 11.50 29.69
C HIS A 166 -3.62 12.02 28.49
N LEU A 167 -3.86 11.17 27.49
CA LEU A 167 -4.78 11.51 26.41
C LEU A 167 -6.17 11.80 27.01
N THR A 168 -6.61 13.05 26.93
CA THR A 168 -7.89 13.53 27.47
C THR A 168 -8.90 13.77 26.36
N GLY A 169 -8.88 12.97 25.31
CA GLY A 169 -9.81 13.09 24.18
C GLY A 169 -10.68 11.85 24.00
N GLN A 170 -11.44 11.86 22.92
CA GLN A 170 -12.28 10.74 22.50
C GLN A 170 -12.42 10.70 20.98
N LEU A 171 -12.75 9.53 20.43
CA LEU A 171 -13.21 9.43 19.06
C LEU A 171 -14.66 9.87 18.95
N VAL A 172 -14.91 10.89 18.14
CA VAL A 172 -16.24 11.38 17.80
C VAL A 172 -16.62 10.88 16.42
N SER A 173 -17.84 10.34 16.30
CA SER A 173 -18.37 9.85 15.03
C SER A 173 -18.68 11.01 14.10
N LEU A 174 -18.05 11.06 12.93
CA LEU A 174 -18.31 12.06 11.90
C LEU A 174 -19.46 11.64 10.99
N LYS A 175 -19.39 10.43 10.43
CA LYS A 175 -20.39 9.93 9.48
C LYS A 175 -20.47 8.41 9.46
N LYS A 176 -21.64 7.94 9.02
CA LYS A 176 -21.96 6.52 8.79
C LYS A 176 -22.50 6.37 7.38
N TRP A 177 -21.89 5.48 6.60
CA TRP A 177 -22.38 5.06 5.28
C TRP A 177 -22.86 3.62 5.32
N MET A 178 -23.95 3.35 4.61
CA MET A 178 -24.49 2.00 4.39
C MET A 178 -24.24 1.62 2.94
N LEU A 179 -23.61 0.48 2.71
CA LEU A 179 -23.26 -0.02 1.38
C LEU A 179 -24.17 -1.19 0.97
N GLU A 180 -24.29 -1.41 -0.33
CA GLU A 180 -25.05 -2.53 -0.87
C GLU A 180 -24.29 -3.85 -0.75
N GLY A 181 -22.97 -3.81 -0.93
CA GLY A 181 -22.05 -4.95 -0.90
C GLY A 181 -21.13 -4.97 0.33
N GLN A 182 -20.38 -6.07 0.45
CA GLN A 182 -19.38 -6.26 1.51
C GLN A 182 -18.24 -5.26 1.38
N VAL A 183 -17.65 -4.90 2.53
CA VAL A 183 -16.45 -4.05 2.60
C VAL A 183 -15.24 -4.95 2.75
N ASP A 184 -14.31 -4.94 1.80
CA ASP A 184 -13.07 -5.73 1.88
C ASP A 184 -11.84 -4.84 2.10
N SER A 185 -11.79 -3.64 1.51
CA SER A 185 -10.68 -2.71 1.66
C SER A 185 -11.15 -1.24 1.61
N LEU A 186 -10.40 -0.37 2.29
CA LEU A 186 -10.57 1.08 2.30
C LEU A 186 -9.30 1.74 1.77
N SER A 187 -9.43 2.80 0.99
CA SER A 187 -8.29 3.59 0.56
C SER A 187 -8.69 5.03 0.25
N VAL A 188 -7.71 5.92 0.17
CA VAL A 188 -7.90 7.30 -0.30
C VAL A 188 -7.18 7.45 -1.63
N THR A 189 -7.85 8.11 -2.57
CA THR A 189 -7.31 8.53 -3.86
C THR A 189 -7.41 10.04 -3.99
N LEU A 190 -6.67 10.63 -4.93
CA LEU A 190 -6.85 12.02 -5.30
C LEU A 190 -7.90 12.10 -6.40
N GLY A 191 -9.04 12.70 -6.06
CA GLY A 191 -10.09 12.99 -7.02
C GLY A 191 -9.65 14.02 -8.07
N PRO A 192 -10.46 14.24 -9.12
CA PRO A 192 -10.09 15.11 -10.25
C PRO A 192 -9.77 16.56 -9.87
N LEU A 193 -10.34 17.04 -8.76
CA LEU A 193 -10.10 18.38 -8.22
C LEU A 193 -8.88 18.45 -7.28
N GLY A 194 -8.09 17.37 -7.19
CA GLY A 194 -6.97 17.24 -6.26
C GLY A 194 -7.37 17.10 -4.79
N LEU A 195 -8.66 16.86 -4.52
CA LEU A 195 -9.18 16.61 -3.18
C LEU A 195 -9.18 15.11 -2.87
N PRO A 196 -8.98 14.70 -1.61
CA PRO A 196 -9.04 13.29 -1.25
C PRO A 196 -10.46 12.74 -1.43
N GLU A 197 -10.55 11.54 -2.01
CA GLU A 197 -11.79 10.76 -2.09
C GLU A 197 -11.63 9.44 -1.34
N LEU A 198 -12.58 9.16 -0.44
CA LEU A 198 -12.64 7.89 0.29
C LEU A 198 -13.26 6.81 -0.60
N MET A 199 -12.43 5.83 -0.98
CA MET A 199 -12.84 4.67 -1.75
C MET A 199 -13.08 3.46 -0.85
N VAL A 200 -14.10 2.68 -1.18
CA VAL A 200 -14.37 1.38 -0.55
C VAL A 200 -14.62 0.32 -1.61
N SER A 201 -13.98 -0.83 -1.48
CA SER A 201 -14.18 -1.91 -2.44
C SER A 201 -15.56 -2.54 -2.28
N GLN A 202 -16.12 -2.97 -3.40
CA GLN A 202 -17.41 -3.64 -3.48
C GLN A 202 -17.25 -4.93 -4.30
N PRO A 203 -17.96 -6.02 -3.95
CA PRO A 203 -17.89 -7.28 -4.69
C PRO A 203 -18.17 -7.14 -6.18
N GLY A 204 -17.57 -8.02 -6.98
CA GLY A 204 -17.73 -8.05 -8.43
C GLY A 204 -16.86 -7.05 -9.19
N CYS A 205 -15.64 -6.77 -8.72
CA CYS A 205 -14.71 -5.81 -9.32
C CYS A 205 -15.28 -4.38 -9.36
N ALA A 206 -15.95 -3.98 -8.28
CA ALA A 206 -16.59 -2.68 -8.12
C ALA A 206 -15.99 -1.94 -6.93
N TYR A 207 -16.31 -0.65 -6.82
CA TYR A 207 -16.02 0.15 -5.65
C TYR A 207 -17.06 1.25 -5.50
N ALA A 208 -17.09 1.89 -4.36
CA ALA A 208 -17.89 3.08 -4.15
C ALA A 208 -17.01 4.21 -3.60
N ILE A 209 -17.37 5.44 -3.97
CA ILE A 209 -16.86 6.66 -3.36
C ILE A 209 -17.82 7.08 -2.25
N LEU A 210 -17.28 7.36 -1.08
CA LEU A 210 -18.03 7.78 0.10
C LEU A 210 -17.88 9.30 0.29
N LEU A 211 -18.96 10.04 0.11
CA LEU A 211 -18.93 11.51 0.13
C LEU A 211 -18.84 12.04 1.56
N CYS A 212 -17.86 12.91 1.82
CA CYS A 212 -17.64 13.60 3.10
C CYS A 212 -18.49 14.87 3.22
N THR A 213 -19.80 14.72 3.43
CA THR A 213 -20.76 15.86 3.40
C THR A 213 -20.88 16.67 4.70
N TRP A 214 -20.09 16.39 5.74
CA TRP A 214 -20.08 17.22 6.96
C TRP A 214 -19.38 18.56 6.77
N LYS A 215 -18.69 18.77 5.66
CA LYS A 215 -18.30 20.09 5.19
C LYS A 215 -19.57 20.88 4.83
N LYS A 216 -20.10 21.66 5.78
CA LYS A 216 -21.05 22.73 5.42
C LYS A 216 -20.28 23.72 4.56
N ASP A 217 -20.70 23.90 3.31
CA ASP A 217 -20.21 24.98 2.45
C ASP A 217 -20.19 26.29 3.25
N THR A 218 -19.00 26.78 3.58
CA THR A 218 -18.76 28.16 4.02
C THR A 218 -18.87 29.15 2.85
N GLY A 219 -19.55 28.78 1.75
CA GLY A 219 -19.50 29.47 0.47
C GLY A 219 -20.85 29.56 -0.26
N SER A 220 -21.93 29.96 0.41
CA SER A 220 -22.94 30.85 -0.19
C SER A 220 -24.02 31.21 0.85
N PRO A 221 -24.25 32.50 1.15
CA PRO A 221 -25.42 32.88 1.94
C PRO A 221 -26.67 32.60 1.10
N PRO A 222 -27.76 32.07 1.70
CA PRO A 222 -28.99 31.83 0.97
C PRO A 222 -29.48 33.16 0.38
N ALA A 223 -29.47 33.24 -0.95
CA ALA A 223 -30.11 34.31 -1.67
C ALA A 223 -31.62 34.25 -1.36
N SER A 224 -32.07 35.22 -0.57
CA SER A 224 -33.46 35.65 -0.38
C SER A 224 -34.52 34.54 -0.28
N GLU A 225 -34.95 34.27 0.95
CA GLU A 225 -36.19 33.55 1.25
C GLU A 225 -37.39 34.25 0.56
N GLY A 226 -37.87 33.64 -0.53
CA GLY A 226 -39.23 33.82 -1.02
C GLY A 226 -40.10 32.66 -0.50
N PRO A 227 -41.29 32.90 0.07
CA PRO A 227 -42.07 31.85 0.71
C PRO A 227 -43.00 31.19 -0.30
N THR A 228 -42.76 29.92 -0.63
CA THR A 228 -43.79 29.05 -1.24
C THR A 228 -43.54 27.59 -0.94
N ASP A 229 -44.50 27.02 -0.20
CA ASP A 229 -45.04 25.67 -0.27
C ASP A 229 -44.09 24.47 -0.40
N GLY A 230 -43.96 23.73 0.71
CA GLY A 230 -44.41 22.34 0.75
C GLY A 230 -43.79 21.38 -0.27
N SER A 231 -42.51 21.51 -0.59
CA SER A 231 -41.81 20.56 -1.46
C SER A 231 -41.09 19.51 -0.64
N ARG A 232 -41.62 18.27 -0.71
CA ARG A 232 -40.93 16.97 -0.68
C ARG A 232 -39.56 16.95 0.00
N GLU A 233 -39.44 16.12 1.03
CA GLU A 233 -38.17 15.51 1.47
C GLU A 233 -37.25 15.36 0.27
N THR A 234 -36.23 16.22 0.22
CA THR A 234 -35.15 16.13 -0.76
C THR A 234 -34.60 14.71 -0.63
N PRO A 235 -34.59 13.91 -1.70
CA PRO A 235 -34.18 12.52 -1.61
C PRO A 235 -32.79 12.52 -1.00
N ALA A 236 -32.63 11.81 0.12
CA ALA A 236 -31.40 11.72 0.91
C ALA A 236 -30.21 11.73 -0.06
N ALA A 237 -29.40 12.78 0.01
CA ALA A 237 -28.24 12.95 -0.84
C ALA A 237 -27.52 11.60 -0.91
N ARG A 238 -27.29 11.07 -2.12
CA ARG A 238 -26.61 9.79 -2.29
C ARG A 238 -25.18 9.96 -1.82
N ASP A 239 -24.96 9.75 -0.53
CA ASP A 239 -23.66 9.84 0.15
C ASP A 239 -22.68 8.75 -0.31
N VAL A 240 -23.13 7.86 -1.18
CA VAL A 240 -22.41 6.71 -1.74
C VAL A 240 -22.58 6.75 -3.25
N VAL A 241 -21.47 6.82 -3.98
CA VAL A 241 -21.43 6.79 -5.45
C VAL A 241 -20.80 5.47 -5.90
N LEU A 242 -21.61 4.56 -6.43
CA LEU A 242 -21.16 3.24 -6.86
C LEU A 242 -20.56 3.29 -8.28
N HIS A 243 -19.37 2.71 -8.44
CA HIS A 243 -18.65 2.60 -9.70
C HIS A 243 -18.46 1.13 -10.09
N GLN A 244 -18.84 0.80 -11.33
CA GLN A 244 -18.64 -0.52 -11.90
C GLN A 244 -17.54 -0.47 -12.97
N THR A 245 -16.45 -1.21 -12.76
CA THR A 245 -15.30 -1.17 -13.69
C THR A 245 -15.42 -2.10 -14.90
N SER A 246 -16.48 -2.89 -14.98
CA SER A 246 -16.75 -3.85 -16.05
C SER A 246 -18.23 -3.85 -16.43
N GLY A 247 -18.54 -3.70 -17.72
CA GLY A 247 -19.90 -3.94 -18.23
C GLY A 247 -20.26 -5.42 -18.38
N ARG A 248 -19.27 -6.32 -18.35
CA ARG A 248 -19.47 -7.79 -18.39
C ARG A 248 -19.49 -8.36 -16.98
N ILE A 249 -20.34 -9.36 -16.80
CA ILE A 249 -20.65 -10.06 -15.55
C ILE A 249 -19.36 -10.68 -14.96
N HIS A 250 -18.64 -9.96 -14.11
CA HIS A 250 -17.96 -10.64 -13.02
C HIS A 250 -19.03 -11.25 -12.14
N ASN A 251 -18.72 -12.38 -11.50
CA ASN A 251 -19.59 -12.91 -10.48
C ASN A 251 -19.72 -11.84 -9.38
N LYS A 252 -20.93 -11.33 -9.19
CA LYS A 252 -21.23 -10.20 -8.28
C LYS A 252 -20.88 -10.48 -6.81
N ASN A 253 -20.53 -11.71 -6.48
CA ASN A 253 -20.16 -12.12 -5.13
C ASN A 253 -18.64 -12.26 -4.91
N VAL A 254 -17.82 -12.07 -5.96
CA VAL A 254 -16.36 -12.20 -5.84
C VAL A 254 -15.83 -11.01 -5.06
N SER A 255 -15.07 -11.27 -3.98
CA SER A 255 -14.46 -10.22 -3.17
C SER A 255 -13.46 -9.40 -4.00
N THR A 256 -13.33 -8.13 -3.64
CA THR A 256 -12.51 -7.16 -4.38
C THR A 256 -11.66 -6.39 -3.38
N HIS A 257 -10.35 -6.33 -3.61
CA HIS A 257 -9.46 -5.44 -2.88
C HIS A 257 -9.08 -4.27 -3.78
N LEU A 258 -8.90 -3.10 -3.19
CA LEU A 258 -8.50 -1.88 -3.89
C LEU A 258 -7.40 -1.17 -3.13
N ILE A 259 -6.59 -0.44 -3.88
CA ILE A 259 -5.60 0.49 -3.32
C ILE A 259 -5.53 1.74 -4.20
N GLY A 260 -5.61 2.92 -3.57
CA GLY A 260 -5.59 4.22 -4.24
C GLY A 260 -4.27 4.96 -4.11
N ASN A 261 -4.22 6.12 -4.77
CA ASN A 261 -3.11 7.06 -4.76
C ASN A 261 -1.74 6.44 -5.10
N ILE A 262 -1.69 5.62 -6.16
CA ILE A 262 -0.45 4.98 -6.64
C ILE A 262 0.44 6.04 -7.30
N LYS A 263 1.68 6.21 -6.79
CA LYS A 263 2.59 7.25 -7.29
C LYS A 263 3.10 6.98 -8.70
N GLN A 264 3.27 8.06 -9.47
CA GLN A 264 3.80 8.07 -10.83
C GLN A 264 5.16 8.80 -10.94
N GLY A 265 6.02 8.73 -9.92
CA GLY A 265 7.35 9.36 -9.96
C GLY A 265 7.37 10.85 -9.57
N HIS A 266 8.58 11.40 -9.50
CA HIS A 266 8.85 12.80 -9.18
C HIS A 266 8.75 13.70 -10.41
N GLY A 267 7.56 13.75 -11.03
CA GLY A 267 7.22 14.80 -11.99
C GLY A 267 6.61 15.98 -11.24
N THR A 268 7.18 17.18 -11.37
CA THR A 268 6.66 18.44 -10.81
C THR A 268 5.27 18.84 -11.30
N GLU A 269 4.71 18.07 -12.23
CA GLU A 269 3.35 18.21 -12.74
C GLU A 269 2.66 16.86 -12.53
N SER A 270 2.27 16.58 -11.28
CA SER A 270 1.26 15.56 -11.01
C SER A 270 0.02 15.98 -11.79
N SER A 271 -0.19 15.38 -12.96
CA SER A 271 -1.50 15.38 -13.63
C SER A 271 -2.49 14.97 -12.54
N GLY A 272 -3.43 15.85 -12.19
CA GLY A 272 -4.19 15.82 -10.94
C GLY A 272 -5.13 14.62 -10.74
N SER A 273 -4.98 13.56 -11.52
CA SER A 273 -5.74 12.32 -11.46
C SER A 273 -5.04 11.26 -10.62
N GLY A 274 -5.70 10.80 -9.56
CA GLY A 274 -5.26 9.65 -8.77
C GLY A 274 -5.27 8.36 -9.58
N LEU A 275 -4.22 7.54 -9.40
CA LEU A 275 -4.24 6.15 -9.85
C LEU A 275 -4.69 5.25 -8.72
N PHE A 276 -5.48 4.25 -9.08
CA PHE A 276 -5.88 3.19 -8.18
C PHE A 276 -5.89 1.85 -8.88
N ALA A 277 -5.63 0.80 -8.12
CA ALA A 277 -5.67 -0.57 -8.60
C ALA A 277 -6.73 -1.37 -7.87
N LEU A 278 -7.25 -2.38 -8.56
CA LEU A 278 -8.23 -3.33 -8.03
C LEU A 278 -7.74 -4.74 -8.33
N CYS A 279 -7.93 -5.64 -7.36
CA CYS A 279 -7.80 -7.07 -7.57
C CYS A 279 -9.04 -7.80 -7.07
N THR A 280 -9.26 -8.99 -7.59
CA THR A 280 -10.40 -9.83 -7.22
C THR A 280 -9.94 -11.22 -6.85
N LEU A 281 -10.73 -11.91 -6.03
CA LEU A 281 -10.42 -13.27 -5.61
C LEU A 281 -10.35 -14.28 -6.76
N ASP A 282 -10.94 -13.97 -7.92
CA ASP A 282 -10.84 -14.82 -9.11
C ASP A 282 -9.59 -14.55 -9.97
N GLY A 283 -8.71 -13.63 -9.55
CA GLY A 283 -7.43 -13.36 -10.24
C GLY A 283 -7.49 -12.21 -11.24
N THR A 284 -8.57 -11.44 -11.31
CA THR A 284 -8.57 -10.19 -12.10
C THR A 284 -7.74 -9.12 -11.40
N LEU A 285 -6.84 -8.46 -12.11
CA LEU A 285 -6.10 -7.26 -11.73
C LEU A 285 -6.36 -6.12 -12.72
N LYS A 286 -6.57 -4.90 -12.22
CA LYS A 286 -6.76 -3.70 -13.03
C LYS A 286 -6.00 -2.52 -12.43
N LEU A 287 -5.45 -1.69 -13.30
CA LEU A 287 -5.03 -0.33 -12.97
C LEU A 287 -5.94 0.65 -13.69
N MET A 288 -6.45 1.60 -12.91
CA MET A 288 -7.41 2.59 -13.34
C MET A 288 -6.85 3.99 -13.05
N GLU A 289 -7.24 4.93 -13.88
CA GLU A 289 -6.98 6.35 -13.72
C GLU A 289 -8.30 7.06 -13.49
N GLU A 290 -8.36 7.81 -12.39
CA GLU A 290 -9.54 8.55 -11.98
C GLU A 290 -9.74 9.78 -12.88
N MET A 291 -10.96 9.97 -13.38
CA MET A 291 -11.31 11.01 -14.34
C MET A 291 -12.69 11.57 -13.98
N GLU A 292 -12.96 12.83 -14.35
CA GLU A 292 -14.22 13.52 -13.98
C GLU A 292 -15.50 12.80 -14.46
N GLU A 293 -15.50 12.25 -15.69
CA GLU A 293 -16.71 11.67 -16.29
C GLU A 293 -16.82 10.15 -16.08
N ALA A 294 -15.71 9.43 -16.24
CA ALA A 294 -15.66 7.98 -16.12
C ALA A 294 -14.21 7.50 -15.98
N ASP A 295 -13.99 6.59 -15.05
CA ASP A 295 -12.65 6.04 -14.80
C ASP A 295 -12.08 5.34 -16.04
N LYS A 296 -10.82 5.63 -16.31
CA LYS A 296 -10.12 5.11 -17.47
C LYS A 296 -9.33 3.87 -17.10
N LEU A 297 -9.67 2.74 -17.72
CA LEU A 297 -8.88 1.52 -17.60
C LEU A 297 -7.53 1.68 -18.33
N LEU A 298 -6.43 1.64 -17.58
CA LEU A 298 -5.08 1.67 -18.16
C LEU A 298 -4.64 0.28 -18.62
N TRP A 299 -4.80 -0.72 -17.74
CA TRP A 299 -4.56 -2.10 -18.11
C TRP A 299 -5.39 -3.07 -17.27
N SER A 300 -5.60 -4.27 -17.81
CA SER A 300 -6.17 -5.41 -17.09
C SER A 300 -5.37 -6.68 -17.36
N VAL A 301 -5.16 -7.47 -16.30
CA VAL A 301 -4.47 -8.75 -16.32
C VAL A 301 -5.34 -9.78 -15.59
N GLN A 302 -5.48 -10.97 -16.17
CA GLN A 302 -6.10 -12.11 -15.51
C GLN A 302 -4.98 -13.08 -15.12
N VAL A 303 -4.96 -13.49 -13.86
CA VAL A 303 -4.08 -14.56 -13.37
C VAL A 303 -4.90 -15.75 -12.90
N ASP A 304 -4.27 -16.92 -12.85
CA ASP A 304 -4.91 -18.18 -12.46
C ASP A 304 -4.84 -18.47 -10.95
N HIS A 305 -4.64 -17.43 -10.13
CA HIS A 305 -4.48 -17.56 -8.68
C HIS A 305 -5.47 -16.67 -7.93
N GLN A 306 -5.83 -17.11 -6.71
CA GLN A 306 -6.81 -16.44 -5.88
C GLN A 306 -6.17 -15.29 -5.10
N LEU A 307 -6.30 -14.07 -5.61
CA LEU A 307 -5.71 -12.86 -5.01
C LEU A 307 -6.55 -12.37 -3.83
N PHE A 308 -5.89 -12.04 -2.73
CA PHE A 308 -6.57 -11.60 -1.50
C PHE A 308 -5.96 -10.38 -0.83
N ALA A 309 -4.78 -9.95 -1.28
CA ALA A 309 -4.14 -8.74 -0.81
C ALA A 309 -3.64 -7.93 -2.00
N LEU A 310 -3.74 -6.61 -1.87
CA LEU A 310 -3.31 -5.64 -2.87
C LEU A 310 -2.61 -4.49 -2.17
N GLU A 311 -1.36 -4.30 -2.53
CA GLU A 311 -0.47 -3.30 -1.97
C GLU A 311 0.19 -2.52 -3.10
N LYS A 312 0.88 -1.44 -2.75
CA LYS A 312 1.68 -0.65 -3.68
C LYS A 312 3.07 -0.45 -3.12
N LEU A 313 4.09 -0.59 -3.95
CA LEU A 313 5.49 -0.54 -3.53
C LEU A 313 6.35 -0.13 -4.72
N ASP A 314 7.20 0.88 -4.54
CA ASP A 314 8.26 1.19 -5.51
C ASP A 314 9.38 0.17 -5.35
N VAL A 315 9.38 -0.84 -6.22
CA VAL A 315 10.40 -1.89 -6.22
C VAL A 315 11.59 -1.51 -7.10
N THR A 316 11.52 -0.42 -7.87
CA THR A 316 12.61 -0.01 -8.76
C THR A 316 13.43 1.18 -8.25
N GLY A 317 12.95 1.85 -7.21
CA GLY A 317 13.55 3.05 -6.62
C GLY A 317 13.45 4.29 -7.51
N ASN A 318 12.57 4.30 -8.50
CA ASN A 318 12.41 5.41 -9.45
C ASN A 318 11.28 6.39 -9.06
N GLY A 319 10.60 6.16 -7.93
CA GLY A 319 9.47 6.93 -7.43
C GLY A 319 8.11 6.53 -8.02
N HIS A 320 8.06 5.59 -8.96
CA HIS A 320 6.83 4.98 -9.43
C HIS A 320 6.51 3.79 -8.53
N GLU A 321 5.30 3.77 -7.97
CA GLU A 321 4.87 2.63 -7.16
C GLU A 321 4.29 1.57 -8.09
N GLU A 322 4.80 0.34 -8.00
CA GLU A 322 4.23 -0.83 -8.66
C GLU A 322 3.06 -1.39 -7.83
N VAL A 323 2.12 -2.04 -8.53
CA VAL A 323 1.01 -2.78 -7.90
C VAL A 323 1.48 -4.16 -7.50
N VAL A 324 1.36 -4.48 -6.20
CA VAL A 324 1.75 -5.77 -5.64
C VAL A 324 0.51 -6.53 -5.19
N ALA A 325 0.24 -7.67 -5.82
CA ALA A 325 -0.90 -8.52 -5.51
C ALA A 325 -0.44 -9.90 -5.02
N CYS A 326 -0.95 -10.34 -3.87
CA CYS A 326 -0.60 -11.62 -3.26
C CYS A 326 -1.77 -12.60 -3.28
N ALA A 327 -1.48 -13.84 -3.64
CA ALA A 327 -2.40 -14.96 -3.61
C ALA A 327 -2.20 -15.84 -2.36
N TRP A 328 -3.23 -16.60 -2.01
CA TRP A 328 -3.23 -17.49 -0.84
C TRP A 328 -2.14 -18.58 -0.86
N ASP A 329 -1.64 -18.94 -2.05
CA ASP A 329 -0.61 -19.95 -2.26
C ASP A 329 0.82 -19.39 -2.32
N GLY A 330 0.98 -18.10 -2.01
CA GLY A 330 2.28 -17.43 -2.00
C GLY A 330 2.72 -16.84 -3.33
N GLN A 331 1.93 -16.98 -4.40
CA GLN A 331 2.21 -16.29 -5.66
C GLN A 331 2.00 -14.79 -5.47
N THR A 332 3.07 -14.03 -5.69
CA THR A 332 3.07 -12.57 -5.62
C THR A 332 3.35 -11.99 -6.99
N TYR A 333 2.45 -11.13 -7.45
CA TYR A 333 2.55 -10.42 -8.71
C TYR A 333 2.93 -8.97 -8.45
N ILE A 334 3.96 -8.50 -9.13
CA ILE A 334 4.36 -7.09 -9.14
C ILE A 334 4.16 -6.59 -10.56
N ILE A 335 3.34 -5.55 -10.72
CA ILE A 335 2.93 -5.03 -12.03
C ILE A 335 3.18 -3.53 -12.09
N ASP A 336 3.90 -3.09 -13.11
CA ASP A 336 4.14 -1.67 -13.36
C ASP A 336 2.98 -1.00 -14.12
N HIS A 337 3.12 0.31 -14.32
CA HIS A 337 2.18 1.14 -15.09
C HIS A 337 2.10 0.73 -16.58
N ASN A 338 3.17 0.10 -17.10
CA ASN A 338 3.28 -0.38 -18.48
C ASN A 338 2.80 -1.82 -18.67
N ARG A 339 2.13 -2.42 -17.67
CA ARG A 339 1.63 -3.80 -17.68
C ARG A 339 2.74 -4.86 -17.75
N THR A 340 3.96 -4.52 -17.40
CA THR A 340 5.05 -5.48 -17.22
C THR A 340 4.83 -6.23 -15.91
N VAL A 341 4.83 -7.56 -15.98
CA VAL A 341 4.58 -8.41 -14.81
C VAL A 341 5.81 -9.18 -14.40
N VAL A 342 6.19 -9.00 -13.14
CA VAL A 342 7.15 -9.80 -12.40
C VAL A 342 6.42 -10.67 -11.39
N ARG A 343 6.90 -11.91 -11.20
CA ARG A 343 6.32 -12.88 -10.27
C ARG A 343 7.37 -13.38 -9.29
N PHE A 344 7.00 -13.40 -8.02
CA PHE A 344 7.76 -14.00 -6.94
C PHE A 344 6.90 -15.07 -6.24
N GLN A 345 7.50 -16.20 -5.87
CA GLN A 345 6.79 -17.30 -5.20
C GLN A 345 7.38 -17.55 -3.82
N VAL A 346 6.52 -17.56 -2.81
CA VAL A 346 6.84 -18.06 -1.46
C VAL A 346 6.30 -19.48 -1.32
N ASP A 347 7.11 -20.44 -0.90
CA ASP A 347 6.76 -21.86 -0.84
C ASP A 347 5.88 -22.24 0.37
N GLU A 348 4.95 -21.38 0.79
CA GLU A 348 3.98 -21.64 1.86
C GLU A 348 2.64 -20.93 1.57
N ASN A 349 1.54 -21.49 2.07
CA ASN A 349 0.26 -20.80 2.03
C ASN A 349 0.28 -19.58 2.97
N ILE A 350 -0.24 -18.47 2.48
CA ILE A 350 -0.16 -17.15 3.11
C ILE A 350 -1.52 -16.82 3.74
N ARG A 351 -1.51 -16.46 5.02
CA ARG A 351 -2.69 -16.06 5.79
C ARG A 351 -2.94 -14.55 5.73
N ALA A 352 -1.87 -13.77 5.79
CA ALA A 352 -1.91 -12.32 5.72
C ALA A 352 -0.65 -11.84 4.98
N PHE A 353 -0.79 -10.72 4.29
CA PHE A 353 0.26 -10.13 3.50
C PHE A 353 0.17 -8.62 3.61
N CYS A 354 1.30 -7.96 3.76
CA CYS A 354 1.43 -6.53 3.55
C CYS A 354 2.77 -6.22 2.88
N ALA A 355 2.86 -5.07 2.25
CA ALA A 355 4.06 -4.58 1.61
C ALA A 355 4.22 -3.10 1.90
N GLY A 356 5.47 -2.64 1.96
CA GLY A 356 5.75 -1.25 2.28
C GLY A 356 7.19 -1.05 2.73
N LEU A 357 7.44 0.09 3.34
CA LEU A 357 8.75 0.43 3.87
C LEU A 357 8.91 -0.13 5.27
N TYR A 358 9.98 -0.89 5.50
CA TYR A 358 10.34 -1.44 6.82
C TYR A 358 11.84 -1.27 7.05
N ALA A 359 12.22 -0.87 8.27
CA ALA A 359 13.61 -0.70 8.66
C ALA A 359 14.20 -2.03 9.15
N CYS A 360 14.35 -2.99 8.24
CA CYS A 360 14.87 -4.32 8.60
C CYS A 360 16.36 -4.30 8.96
N LYS A 361 17.17 -3.63 8.14
CA LYS A 361 18.63 -3.56 8.29
C LYS A 361 19.14 -2.16 7.96
N GLU A 362 20.37 -1.90 8.38
CA GLU A 362 21.13 -0.69 8.03
C GLU A 362 20.54 0.63 8.55
N GLY A 363 19.59 0.58 9.49
CA GLY A 363 18.99 1.77 10.09
C GLY A 363 18.29 2.66 9.06
N ARG A 364 17.74 2.07 7.99
CA ARG A 364 16.99 2.77 6.96
C ARG A 364 15.77 1.98 6.53
N ASN A 365 14.72 2.70 6.17
CA ASN A 365 13.53 2.13 5.56
C ASN A 365 13.87 1.59 4.17
N SER A 366 13.50 0.34 3.89
CA SER A 366 13.65 -0.29 2.58
C SER A 366 12.34 -0.94 2.13
N PRO A 367 12.08 -1.05 0.81
CA PRO A 367 10.94 -1.80 0.29
C PRO A 367 10.97 -3.25 0.77
N CYS A 368 9.89 -3.71 1.38
CA CYS A 368 9.77 -5.04 1.97
C CYS A 368 8.45 -5.71 1.59
N LEU A 369 8.49 -7.04 1.52
CA LEU A 369 7.31 -7.90 1.40
C LEU A 369 7.21 -8.74 2.68
N VAL A 370 6.07 -8.66 3.35
CA VAL A 370 5.83 -9.35 4.62
C VAL A 370 4.76 -10.42 4.43
N TYR A 371 5.13 -11.67 4.70
CA TYR A 371 4.28 -12.83 4.54
C TYR A 371 4.03 -13.49 5.88
N VAL A 372 2.77 -13.59 6.28
CA VAL A 372 2.36 -14.39 7.42
C VAL A 372 1.85 -15.72 6.88
N THR A 373 2.46 -16.83 7.28
CA THR A 373 2.06 -18.16 6.80
C THR A 373 1.04 -18.82 7.73
N PHE A 374 0.30 -19.80 7.21
CA PHE A 374 -0.58 -20.64 8.02
C PHE A 374 0.16 -21.49 9.06
N ASN A 375 1.49 -21.61 8.94
CA ASN A 375 2.36 -22.33 9.87
C ASN A 375 2.88 -21.46 11.01
N GLN A 376 2.27 -20.29 11.24
CA GLN A 376 2.65 -19.37 12.33
C GLN A 376 4.08 -18.85 12.19
N LYS A 377 4.50 -18.54 10.96
CA LYS A 377 5.76 -17.84 10.68
C LYS A 377 5.50 -16.54 9.97
N ILE A 378 6.35 -15.56 10.24
CA ILE A 378 6.36 -14.31 9.49
C ILE A 378 7.70 -14.23 8.76
N TYR A 379 7.64 -14.08 7.45
CA TYR A 379 8.79 -13.84 6.61
C TYR A 379 8.80 -12.39 6.15
N VAL A 380 9.88 -11.68 6.48
CA VAL A 380 10.15 -10.34 5.96
C VAL A 380 11.23 -10.48 4.90
N TYR A 381 10.85 -10.34 3.63
CA TYR A 381 11.80 -10.15 2.54
C TYR A 381 12.16 -8.68 2.50
N TRP A 382 13.42 -8.36 2.79
CA TRP A 382 13.92 -6.99 2.86
C TRP A 382 14.73 -6.67 1.61
N GLU A 383 14.87 -5.38 1.30
CA GLU A 383 15.54 -4.90 0.09
C GLU A 383 14.92 -5.50 -1.20
N VAL A 384 13.59 -5.48 -1.26
CA VAL A 384 12.82 -5.94 -2.42
C VAL A 384 12.97 -4.91 -3.52
N GLN A 385 14.06 -5.03 -4.27
CA GLN A 385 14.43 -4.12 -5.34
C GLN A 385 14.68 -4.86 -6.64
N LEU A 386 14.37 -4.20 -7.75
CA LEU A 386 14.61 -4.64 -9.12
C LEU A 386 15.25 -3.48 -9.87
N GLU A 387 16.35 -3.75 -10.58
CA GLU A 387 16.95 -2.73 -11.46
C GLU A 387 15.96 -2.23 -12.53
N ARG A 388 15.01 -3.09 -12.92
CA ARG A 388 13.95 -2.81 -13.88
C ARG A 388 12.87 -3.89 -13.83
N MET A 389 11.65 -3.50 -14.16
CA MET A 389 10.52 -4.41 -14.36
C MET A 389 10.63 -5.15 -15.70
N GLU A 390 10.90 -4.42 -16.78
CA GLU A 390 10.98 -4.99 -18.13
C GLU A 390 12.15 -5.97 -18.31
N SER A 391 11.93 -6.98 -19.13
CA SER A 391 13.02 -7.85 -19.58
C SER A 391 13.79 -7.14 -20.69
N THR A 392 15.03 -6.75 -20.40
CA THR A 392 15.92 -6.16 -21.39
C THR A 392 16.92 -7.19 -21.92
N ASN A 393 17.66 -6.80 -22.94
CA ASN A 393 18.88 -7.48 -23.36
C ASN A 393 20.02 -6.47 -23.45
N LEU A 394 21.26 -6.96 -23.57
CA LEU A 394 22.43 -6.08 -23.60
C LEU A 394 22.34 -5.03 -24.73
N VAL A 395 21.82 -5.41 -25.90
CA VAL A 395 21.69 -4.48 -27.04
C VAL A 395 20.78 -3.31 -26.68
N LYS A 396 19.57 -3.59 -26.19
CA LYS A 396 18.63 -2.54 -25.72
C LYS A 396 19.24 -1.67 -24.62
N LEU A 397 20.01 -2.26 -23.70
CA LEU A 397 20.66 -1.50 -22.64
C LEU A 397 21.75 -0.58 -23.21
N LEU A 398 22.50 -1.04 -24.20
CA LEU A 398 23.52 -0.23 -24.87
C LEU A 398 22.89 0.85 -25.76
N GLU A 399 21.78 0.59 -26.45
CA GLU A 399 21.02 1.58 -27.23
C GLU A 399 20.61 2.81 -26.39
N THR A 400 20.38 2.63 -25.08
CA THR A 400 20.07 3.76 -24.18
C THR A 400 21.28 4.61 -23.80
N LYS A 401 22.51 4.17 -24.13
CA LYS A 401 23.73 4.93 -23.90
C LYS A 401 23.97 5.89 -25.08
N PRO A 402 24.16 7.20 -24.83
CA PRO A 402 24.33 8.18 -25.91
C PRO A 402 25.54 7.91 -26.81
N GLU A 403 26.57 7.24 -26.29
CA GLU A 403 27.81 6.91 -27.01
C GLU A 403 27.68 5.66 -27.89
N TYR A 404 26.60 4.89 -27.78
CA TYR A 404 26.47 3.61 -28.44
C TYR A 404 26.53 3.71 -29.97
N HIS A 405 25.74 4.63 -30.53
CA HIS A 405 25.73 4.85 -31.98
C HIS A 405 27.07 5.38 -32.50
N SER A 406 27.72 6.28 -31.76
CA SER A 406 29.03 6.81 -32.16
C SER A 406 30.12 5.74 -32.13
N LEU A 407 30.15 4.90 -31.09
CA LEU A 407 31.14 3.83 -30.96
C LEU A 407 30.97 2.75 -32.03
N LEU A 408 29.74 2.39 -32.40
CA LEU A 408 29.50 1.45 -33.48
C LEU A 408 29.96 2.00 -34.84
N GLN A 409 29.69 3.28 -35.11
CA GLN A 409 30.18 3.95 -36.32
C GLN A 409 31.71 4.03 -36.37
N GLU A 410 32.38 4.32 -35.24
CA GLU A 410 33.85 4.30 -35.15
C GLU A 410 34.44 2.91 -35.43
N LEU A 411 33.73 1.85 -35.03
CA LEU A 411 34.10 0.46 -35.29
C LEU A 411 33.69 -0.03 -36.70
N GLY A 412 33.08 0.82 -37.52
CA GLY A 412 32.62 0.49 -38.87
C GLY A 412 31.41 -0.46 -38.90
N VAL A 413 30.64 -0.54 -37.82
CA VAL A 413 29.43 -1.34 -37.72
C VAL A 413 28.21 -0.44 -37.85
N ASP A 414 27.30 -0.80 -38.73
CA ASP A 414 25.99 -0.15 -38.82
C ASP A 414 25.18 -0.47 -37.55
N PRO A 415 24.75 0.53 -36.76
CA PRO A 415 23.91 0.30 -35.59
C PRO A 415 22.58 -0.40 -35.89
N ASP A 416 22.08 -0.31 -37.13
CA ASP A 416 20.86 -1.01 -37.53
C ASP A 416 21.10 -2.50 -37.89
N ASP A 417 22.36 -2.92 -38.10
CA ASP A 417 22.73 -4.32 -38.34
C ASP A 417 22.87 -5.09 -37.01
N LEU A 418 21.72 -5.56 -36.51
CA LEU A 418 21.64 -6.33 -35.26
C LEU A 418 22.51 -7.60 -35.26
N PRO A 419 22.56 -8.44 -36.31
CA PRO A 419 23.47 -9.58 -36.37
C PRO A 419 24.95 -9.22 -36.19
N VAL A 420 25.46 -8.23 -36.93
CA VAL A 420 26.87 -7.81 -36.85
C VAL A 420 27.16 -7.20 -35.48
N THR A 421 26.25 -6.37 -34.98
CA THR A 421 26.36 -5.77 -33.66
C THR A 421 26.39 -6.83 -32.55
N ARG A 422 25.56 -7.87 -32.63
CA ARG A 422 25.60 -8.99 -31.67
C ARG A 422 26.89 -9.79 -31.75
N ALA A 423 27.41 -10.03 -32.96
CA ALA A 423 28.68 -10.74 -33.15
C ALA A 423 29.85 -9.94 -32.55
N LEU A 424 29.87 -8.62 -32.80
CA LEU A 424 30.85 -7.71 -32.20
C LEU A 424 30.74 -7.72 -30.67
N LEU A 425 29.54 -7.56 -30.11
CA LEU A 425 29.35 -7.60 -28.65
C LEU A 425 29.76 -8.94 -28.04
N HIS A 426 29.43 -10.05 -28.69
CA HIS A 426 29.85 -11.38 -28.26
C HIS A 426 31.38 -11.50 -28.28
N GLN A 427 32.02 -11.04 -29.36
CA GLN A 427 33.48 -11.03 -29.46
C GLN A 427 34.12 -10.16 -28.38
N THR A 428 33.63 -8.94 -28.17
CA THR A 428 34.15 -8.03 -27.15
C THR A 428 34.02 -8.60 -25.72
N LEU A 429 32.92 -9.29 -25.43
CA LEU A 429 32.68 -9.86 -24.10
C LEU A 429 33.44 -11.17 -23.83
N TYR A 430 33.56 -12.05 -24.83
CA TYR A 430 34.07 -13.40 -24.64
C TYR A 430 35.44 -13.67 -25.28
N HIS A 431 35.85 -12.85 -26.26
CA HIS A 431 37.10 -13.00 -27.02
C HIS A 431 37.82 -11.64 -27.23
N PRO A 432 38.11 -10.86 -26.18
CA PRO A 432 38.69 -9.52 -26.31
C PRO A 432 40.07 -9.51 -26.97
N ASP A 433 40.82 -10.61 -26.90
CA ASP A 433 42.16 -10.74 -27.51
C ASP A 433 42.13 -11.07 -29.01
N GLN A 434 40.97 -11.45 -29.55
CA GLN A 434 40.83 -11.75 -30.98
C GLN A 434 40.53 -10.47 -31.75
N PRO A 435 41.24 -10.18 -32.87
CA PRO A 435 40.92 -9.02 -33.69
C PRO A 435 39.48 -9.11 -34.19
N PRO A 436 38.71 -8.00 -34.20
CA PRO A 436 37.31 -7.99 -34.61
C PRO A 436 37.18 -8.67 -35.97
N GLN A 437 36.30 -9.68 -36.06
CA GLN A 437 35.94 -10.28 -37.34
C GLN A 437 35.09 -9.27 -38.12
N CYS A 438 35.69 -8.19 -38.60
CA CYS A 438 35.02 -7.30 -39.53
C CYS A 438 34.72 -8.08 -40.81
N ALA A 439 33.45 -8.03 -41.20
CA ALA A 439 32.90 -8.59 -42.43
C ALA A 439 33.77 -8.23 -43.66
N PRO A 440 33.78 -9.06 -44.71
CA PRO A 440 34.77 -8.94 -45.79
C PRO A 440 34.65 -7.56 -46.43
N SER A 441 35.79 -6.90 -46.59
CA SER A 441 35.95 -5.72 -47.42
C SER A 441 35.43 -6.02 -48.82
N SER A 442 34.16 -5.68 -49.07
CA SER A 442 33.64 -5.54 -50.41
C SER A 442 34.34 -4.35 -51.07
N LEU A 443 34.93 -4.62 -52.22
CA LEU A 443 35.27 -3.66 -53.27
C LEU A 443 36.49 -2.76 -52.98
N GLN A 444 37.68 -3.36 -53.03
CA GLN A 444 38.75 -2.72 -53.79
C GLN A 444 38.66 -3.28 -55.22
N ASP A 445 38.05 -2.50 -56.11
CA ASP A 445 38.21 -2.67 -57.54
C ASP A 445 39.71 -2.58 -57.89
N PRO A 446 40.34 -3.64 -58.41
CA PRO A 446 41.60 -3.50 -59.12
C PRO A 446 41.29 -3.19 -60.59
N THR A 447 41.93 -2.13 -61.07
CA THR A 447 42.11 -1.67 -62.46
C THR A 447 41.00 -0.88 -63.13
#